data_AF-A0A328HDY0-F1
#
_entry.id   AF-A0A328HDY0-F1
#
_cell.length_a   1.000
_cell.length_b   1.000
_cell.length_c   1.000
_cell.angle_alpha   90.00
_cell.angle_beta   90.00
_cell.angle_gamma   90.00
#
_symmetry.space_group_name_H-M   'P 1'
#
loop_
_entity.id
_entity.type
_entity.pdbx_description
1 polymer ?
#
loop_
_entity_poly.entity_id
_entity_poly.type
_entity_poly.pdbx_seq_one_letter_code
_entity_poly.pdbx_strand_id
1 'polypeptide(L)'
;MRRNRTSRTASLTSSSTVAPSTGQPHRVLARQTGYRKAYYVDSYPALKRLCELLESVANVHGIPICITIVDAHGHVVLLHRMPGSPVLALEMAERKAYTSVVMRCETAALAAQILPGEPLYSLTSSSNRLIAFGGGTFVDFGTETFGVGISGGTTAQDMEMLADARIAFGEGKWADPVNSTRSEPRR
;
A
#
# COMPACT_ATOMS: atom_id res chain seq x y z
N MET A 1 -2.07 -8.06 85.30
CA MET A 1 -2.71 -6.78 85.69
C MET A 1 -3.77 -6.45 84.63
N ARG A 2 -5.07 -6.38 85.02
CA ARG A 2 -6.32 -6.03 84.26
C ARG A 2 -6.65 -6.85 82.98
N ARG A 3 -7.62 -7.80 82.99
CA ARG A 3 -9.11 -7.69 82.80
C ARG A 3 -9.48 -6.95 81.49
N ASN A 4 -10.34 -7.42 80.57
CA ASN A 4 -11.71 -7.90 80.79
C ASN A 4 -12.40 -8.42 79.47
N ARG A 5 -13.29 -9.41 79.64
CA ARG A 5 -14.64 -9.61 79.06
C ARG A 5 -14.90 -9.83 77.54
N THR A 6 -15.18 -11.10 77.21
CA THR A 6 -16.45 -11.67 76.68
C THR A 6 -17.55 -10.74 76.11
N SER A 7 -18.08 -11.09 74.93
CA SER A 7 -19.51 -11.47 74.69
C SER A 7 -19.74 -11.76 73.19
N ARG A 8 -20.20 -12.97 72.83
CA ARG A 8 -21.56 -13.30 72.28
C ARG A 8 -21.92 -12.47 71.04
N THR A 9 -22.44 -12.96 69.93
CA THR A 9 -23.23 -14.16 69.57
C THR A 9 -23.48 -14.01 68.07
N ALA A 10 -23.34 -15.04 67.25
CA ALA A 10 -23.83 -14.98 65.86
C ALA A 10 -24.67 -16.23 65.58
N SER A 11 -25.99 -16.03 65.64
CA SER A 11 -27.03 -16.99 65.30
C SER A 11 -27.08 -17.21 63.78
N LEU A 12 -27.16 -18.47 63.39
CA LEU A 12 -27.53 -18.93 62.04
C LEU A 12 -28.97 -18.51 61.71
N THR A 13 -29.17 -17.86 60.57
CA THR A 13 -30.46 -17.89 59.86
C THR A 13 -30.27 -17.84 58.34
N SER A 14 -30.67 -18.96 57.72
CA SER A 14 -31.40 -19.11 56.46
C SER A 14 -30.88 -18.45 55.17
N SER A 15 -30.50 -19.36 54.27
CA SER A 15 -30.41 -19.24 52.82
C SER A 15 -31.52 -18.41 52.15
N SER A 16 -31.12 -17.50 51.27
CA SER A 16 -31.96 -17.04 50.16
C SER A 16 -31.23 -17.31 48.83
N THR A 17 -31.74 -18.27 48.08
CA THR A 17 -31.36 -18.59 46.70
C THR A 17 -31.68 -17.39 45.81
N VAL A 18 -30.66 -16.78 45.19
CA VAL A 18 -30.86 -15.78 44.12
C VAL A 18 -30.86 -16.53 42.79
N ALA A 19 -32.01 -16.58 42.13
CA ALA A 19 -32.13 -17.10 40.78
C ALA A 19 -31.40 -16.18 39.77
N PRO A 20 -30.73 -16.72 38.74
CA PRO A 20 -30.09 -15.89 37.73
C PRO A 20 -31.15 -15.13 36.93
N SER A 21 -31.04 -13.80 36.88
CA SER A 21 -31.90 -12.97 36.05
C SER A 21 -31.67 -13.34 34.58
N THR A 22 -32.70 -13.86 33.92
CA THR A 22 -32.77 -14.00 32.46
C THR A 22 -32.83 -12.62 31.83
N GLY A 23 -31.69 -11.94 31.77
CA GLY A 23 -31.50 -10.77 30.92
C GLY A 23 -31.57 -11.24 29.48
N GLN A 24 -32.63 -10.86 28.76
CA GLN A 24 -32.63 -11.01 27.30
C GLN A 24 -31.39 -10.28 26.76
N PRO A 25 -30.64 -10.87 25.82
CA PRO A 25 -29.52 -10.17 25.21
C PRO A 25 -30.06 -8.90 24.57
N HIS A 26 -29.60 -7.74 25.05
CA HIS A 26 -29.88 -6.47 24.40
C HIS A 26 -29.41 -6.61 22.96
N ARG A 27 -30.37 -6.72 22.02
CA ARG A 27 -30.10 -6.75 20.59
C ARG A 27 -29.50 -5.39 20.24
N VAL A 28 -28.17 -5.34 20.20
CA VAL A 28 -27.42 -4.18 19.72
C VAL A 28 -27.77 -4.04 18.23
N LEU A 29 -28.75 -3.19 17.95
CA LEU A 29 -29.03 -2.75 16.59
C LEU A 29 -27.81 -1.93 16.16
N ALA A 30 -26.94 -2.54 15.36
CA ALA A 30 -25.86 -1.84 14.69
C ALA A 30 -26.50 -0.70 13.90
N ARG A 31 -26.43 0.53 14.44
CA ARG A 31 -26.69 1.72 13.65
C ARG A 31 -25.69 1.67 12.51
N GLN A 32 -26.18 1.50 11.29
CA GLN A 32 -25.39 1.80 10.09
C GLN A 32 -25.08 3.29 10.14
N THR A 33 -23.98 3.64 10.81
CA THR A 33 -23.35 4.94 10.63
C THR A 33 -22.99 5.01 9.15
N GLY A 34 -23.53 6.00 8.45
CA GLY A 34 -23.32 6.26 7.02
C GLY A 34 -21.89 6.67 6.69
N TYR A 35 -20.90 5.92 7.18
CA TYR A 35 -19.51 6.02 6.77
C TYR A 35 -19.39 5.33 5.42
N ARG A 36 -19.45 6.11 4.33
CA ARG A 36 -19.13 5.59 3.00
C ARG A 36 -17.66 5.16 3.03
N LYS A 37 -17.44 3.86 2.88
CA LYS A 37 -16.13 3.18 2.96
C LYS A 37 -15.27 3.63 1.77
N ALA A 38 -14.62 4.79 1.89
CA ALA A 38 -13.67 5.33 0.90
C ALA A 38 -12.30 4.68 1.08
N TYR A 39 -12.25 3.35 1.06
CA TYR A 39 -11.00 2.61 1.11
C TYR A 39 -10.84 1.85 -0.20
N TYR A 40 -9.59 1.54 -0.56
CA TYR A 40 -9.16 0.68 -1.67
C TYR A 40 -9.72 -0.76 -1.62
N VAL A 41 -10.85 -1.01 -0.95
CA VAL A 41 -11.36 -2.33 -0.59
C VAL A 41 -11.51 -3.22 -1.81
N ASP A 42 -11.95 -2.64 -2.93
CA ASP A 42 -12.26 -3.39 -4.15
C ASP A 42 -10.97 -3.69 -4.93
N SER A 43 -10.04 -2.74 -5.02
CA SER A 43 -8.76 -2.92 -5.72
C SER A 43 -7.68 -3.61 -4.89
N TYR A 44 -7.74 -3.57 -3.55
CA TYR A 44 -6.68 -4.06 -2.67
C TYR A 44 -6.35 -5.56 -2.86
N PRO A 45 -7.33 -6.47 -3.03
CA PRO A 45 -7.02 -7.85 -3.41
C PRO A 45 -6.21 -7.94 -4.71
N ALA A 46 -6.47 -7.08 -5.69
CA ALA A 46 -5.72 -7.03 -6.94
C ALA A 46 -4.30 -6.50 -6.72
N LEU A 47 -4.12 -5.47 -5.88
CA LEU A 47 -2.80 -4.95 -5.51
C LEU A 47 -1.93 -5.99 -4.79
N LYS A 48 -2.54 -6.82 -3.93
CA LYS A 48 -1.83 -7.96 -3.32
C LYS A 48 -1.39 -8.98 -4.34
N ARG A 49 -2.27 -9.39 -5.26
CA ARG A 49 -1.91 -10.31 -6.35
C ARG A 49 -0.79 -9.75 -7.20
N LEU A 50 -0.82 -8.45 -7.53
CA LEU A 50 0.26 -7.80 -8.26
C LEU A 50 1.59 -7.87 -7.49
N CYS A 51 1.59 -7.63 -6.18
CA CYS A 51 2.78 -7.76 -5.35
C CYS A 51 3.33 -9.20 -5.33
N GLU A 52 2.45 -10.20 -5.18
CA GLU A 52 2.81 -11.62 -5.20
C GLU A 52 3.38 -12.04 -6.57
N LEU A 53 2.83 -11.53 -7.67
CA LEU A 53 3.35 -11.75 -9.02
C LEU A 53 4.73 -11.12 -9.21
N LEU A 54 4.94 -9.87 -8.74
CA LEU A 54 6.25 -9.21 -8.81
C LEU A 54 7.31 -9.97 -8.01
N GLU A 55 6.97 -10.46 -6.82
CA GLU A 55 7.87 -11.33 -6.03
C GLU A 55 8.17 -12.63 -6.78
N SER A 56 7.16 -13.25 -7.40
CA SER A 56 7.33 -14.48 -8.19
C SER A 56 8.25 -14.27 -9.39
N VAL A 57 8.08 -13.17 -10.12
CA VAL A 57 8.97 -12.78 -11.23
C VAL A 57 10.39 -12.54 -10.71
N ALA A 58 10.55 -11.78 -9.64
CA ALA A 58 11.85 -11.53 -9.02
C ALA A 58 12.58 -12.83 -8.63
N ASN A 59 11.85 -13.83 -8.13
CA ASN A 59 12.38 -15.15 -7.82
C ASN A 59 12.86 -15.90 -9.08
N VAL A 60 12.15 -15.79 -10.21
CA VAL A 60 12.58 -16.37 -11.50
C VAL A 60 13.87 -15.72 -12.01
N HIS A 61 14.01 -14.41 -11.84
CA HIS A 61 15.23 -13.68 -12.21
C HIS A 61 16.39 -13.89 -11.23
N GLY A 62 16.11 -14.39 -10.02
CA GLY A 62 17.10 -14.53 -8.95
C GLY A 62 17.57 -13.19 -8.37
N ILE A 63 16.73 -12.15 -8.44
CA ILE A 63 17.06 -10.78 -8.00
C ILE A 63 16.09 -10.35 -6.90
N PRO A 64 16.53 -10.23 -5.64
CA PRO A 64 15.66 -9.76 -4.58
C PRO A 64 15.35 -8.26 -4.72
N ILE A 65 14.07 -7.91 -4.72
CA ILE A 65 13.59 -6.53 -4.90
C ILE A 65 12.79 -6.00 -3.71
N CYS A 66 12.66 -4.69 -3.64
CA CYS A 66 11.61 -3.97 -2.92
C CYS A 66 10.50 -3.61 -3.91
N ILE A 67 9.25 -3.73 -3.46
CA ILE A 67 8.04 -3.38 -4.18
C ILE A 67 7.28 -2.37 -3.34
N THR A 68 6.85 -1.27 -3.95
CA THR A 68 5.99 -0.27 -3.30
C THR A 68 4.84 0.08 -4.23
N ILE A 69 3.63 0.10 -3.65
CA ILE A 69 2.42 0.56 -4.31
C ILE A 69 1.90 1.76 -3.52
N VAL A 70 1.69 2.87 -4.22
CA VAL A 70 1.12 4.10 -3.67
C VAL A 70 -0.22 4.40 -4.30
N ASP A 71 -1.06 5.15 -3.62
CA ASP A 71 -2.32 5.64 -4.17
C ASP A 71 -2.16 6.88 -5.08
N ALA A 72 -3.27 7.36 -5.61
CA ALA A 72 -3.35 8.55 -6.47
C ALA A 72 -2.81 9.83 -5.81
N HIS A 73 -2.71 9.86 -4.48
CA HIS A 73 -2.20 10.99 -3.70
C HIS A 73 -0.71 10.79 -3.31
N GLY A 74 -0.12 9.66 -3.70
CA GLY A 74 1.28 9.34 -3.42
C GLY A 74 1.52 8.86 -1.99
N HIS A 75 0.50 8.33 -1.32
CA HIS A 75 0.63 7.66 -0.03
C HIS A 75 0.78 6.15 -0.21
N VAL A 76 1.67 5.54 0.58
CA VAL A 76 1.94 4.10 0.52
C VAL A 76 0.70 3.31 0.92
N VAL A 77 0.29 2.39 0.05
CA VAL A 77 -0.80 1.43 0.27
C VAL A 77 -0.25 0.05 0.60
N LEU A 78 0.82 -0.36 -0.11
CA LEU A 78 1.47 -1.64 0.08
C LEU A 78 2.98 -1.48 -0.07
N LEU A 79 3.73 -2.12 0.82
CA LEU A 79 5.17 -2.20 0.76
C LEU A 79 5.60 -3.64 1.04
N HIS A 80 6.45 -4.17 0.19
CA HIS A 80 7.03 -5.51 0.33
C HIS A 80 8.53 -5.44 0.07
N ARG A 81 9.31 -6.04 0.97
CA ARG A 81 10.77 -6.10 0.86
C ARG A 81 11.20 -7.55 0.89
N MET A 82 11.73 -8.05 -0.23
CA MET A 82 12.28 -9.41 -0.27
C MET A 82 13.55 -9.51 0.59
N PRO A 83 13.78 -10.64 1.26
CA PRO A 83 15.06 -10.92 1.92
C PRO A 83 16.23 -10.77 0.94
N GLY A 84 17.33 -10.16 1.38
CA GLY A 84 18.52 -9.95 0.54
C GLY A 84 18.45 -8.74 -0.39
N SER A 85 17.32 -8.02 -0.46
CA SER A 85 17.21 -6.78 -1.22
C SER A 85 18.13 -5.67 -0.65
N PRO A 86 18.75 -4.84 -1.52
CA PRO A 86 19.56 -3.70 -1.09
C PRO A 86 18.78 -2.74 -0.19
N VAL A 87 19.42 -2.16 0.83
CA VAL A 87 18.74 -1.22 1.76
C VAL A 87 18.18 -0.01 1.01
N LEU A 88 18.93 0.53 0.05
CA LEU A 88 18.53 1.67 -0.78
C LEU A 88 17.29 1.36 -1.65
N ALA A 89 17.07 0.09 -1.99
CA ALA A 89 16.00 -0.31 -2.90
C ALA A 89 14.61 0.07 -2.38
N LEU A 90 14.42 0.12 -1.06
CA LEU A 90 13.14 0.48 -0.46
C LEU A 90 12.75 1.93 -0.80
N GLU A 91 13.67 2.88 -0.55
CA GLU A 91 13.45 4.28 -0.86
C GLU A 91 13.27 4.48 -2.38
N MET A 92 14.07 3.78 -3.18
CA MET A 92 13.98 3.90 -4.64
C MET A 92 12.64 3.39 -5.18
N ALA A 93 12.15 2.24 -4.68
CA ALA A 93 10.84 1.70 -5.06
C ALA A 93 9.71 2.68 -4.72
N GLU A 94 9.72 3.27 -3.51
CA GLU A 94 8.72 4.26 -3.12
C GLU A 94 8.76 5.51 -4.01
N ARG A 95 9.95 6.07 -4.26
CA ARG A 95 10.12 7.26 -5.12
C ARG A 95 9.69 7.00 -6.56
N LYS A 96 9.97 5.80 -7.08
CA LYS A 96 9.52 5.37 -8.41
C LYS A 96 7.99 5.30 -8.47
N ALA A 97 7.36 4.64 -7.50
CA ALA A 97 5.89 4.54 -7.41
C ALA A 97 5.24 5.93 -7.32
N TYR A 98 5.77 6.78 -6.44
CA TYR A 98 5.33 8.17 -6.26
C TYR A 98 5.45 8.98 -7.56
N THR A 99 6.61 8.92 -8.21
CA THR A 99 6.84 9.67 -9.44
C THR A 99 5.86 9.24 -10.52
N SER A 100 5.63 7.93 -10.67
CA SER A 100 4.75 7.44 -11.72
C SER A 100 3.29 7.85 -11.58
N VAL A 101 2.77 7.89 -10.35
CA VAL A 101 1.38 8.31 -10.13
C VAL A 101 1.19 9.82 -10.25
N VAL A 102 2.16 10.61 -9.78
CA VAL A 102 2.10 12.08 -9.82
C VAL A 102 2.35 12.63 -11.22
N MET A 103 3.35 12.08 -11.92
CA MET A 103 3.69 12.48 -13.28
C MET A 103 2.83 11.79 -14.34
N ARG A 104 2.03 10.79 -13.94
CA ARG A 104 1.17 9.98 -14.83
C ARG A 104 1.96 9.38 -15.99
N CYS A 105 3.15 8.86 -15.70
CA CYS A 105 4.02 8.20 -16.68
C CYS A 105 4.91 7.14 -16.04
N GLU A 106 5.57 6.32 -16.85
CA GLU A 106 6.67 5.49 -16.36
C GLU A 106 7.86 6.39 -15.99
N THR A 107 8.60 6.03 -14.94
CA THR A 107 9.75 6.86 -14.52
C THR A 107 10.85 6.91 -15.58
N ALA A 108 10.99 5.86 -16.39
CA ALA A 108 11.93 5.80 -17.50
C ALA A 108 11.67 6.87 -18.57
N ALA A 109 10.40 7.28 -18.77
CA ALA A 109 10.03 8.29 -19.76
C ALA A 109 10.52 9.71 -19.41
N LEU A 110 10.91 9.92 -18.14
CA LEU A 110 11.43 11.21 -17.68
C LEU A 110 12.94 11.35 -17.88
N ALA A 111 13.67 10.25 -18.06
CA ALA A 111 15.14 10.25 -18.09
C ALA A 111 15.71 11.23 -19.13
N ALA A 112 15.13 11.25 -20.34
CA ALA A 112 15.54 12.17 -21.40
C ALA A 112 15.16 13.63 -21.10
N GLN A 113 14.01 13.86 -20.46
CA GLN A 113 13.46 15.20 -20.24
C GLN A 113 14.16 15.98 -19.12
N ILE A 114 14.95 15.29 -18.29
CA ILE A 114 15.68 15.89 -17.16
C ILE A 114 17.15 16.18 -17.48
N LEU A 115 17.59 16.02 -18.74
CA LEU A 115 18.95 16.31 -19.14
C LEU A 115 19.20 17.83 -19.25
N PRO A 116 20.46 18.31 -19.18
CA PRO A 116 20.77 19.72 -19.39
C PRO A 116 20.22 20.23 -20.73
N GLY A 117 19.42 21.30 -20.67
CA GLY A 117 18.77 21.89 -21.85
C GLY A 117 17.35 21.39 -22.12
N GLU A 118 16.88 20.37 -21.41
CA GLU A 118 15.54 19.80 -21.59
C GLU A 118 14.51 20.44 -20.65
N PRO A 119 13.20 20.39 -20.99
CA PRO A 119 12.16 21.13 -20.28
C PRO A 119 12.03 20.80 -18.78
N LEU A 120 12.41 19.59 -18.37
CA LEU A 120 12.29 19.11 -16.99
C LEU A 120 13.64 19.00 -16.27
N TYR A 121 14.69 19.68 -16.75
CA TYR A 121 16.04 19.61 -16.18
C TYR A 121 16.10 19.72 -14.64
N SER A 122 15.29 20.60 -14.04
CA SER A 122 15.28 20.83 -12.59
C SER A 122 14.28 19.96 -11.79
N LEU A 123 13.59 19.02 -12.44
CA LEU A 123 12.49 18.25 -11.83
C LEU A 123 12.94 17.42 -10.62
N THR A 124 14.04 16.68 -10.74
CA THR A 124 14.54 15.85 -9.63
C THR A 124 15.19 16.66 -8.52
N SER A 125 15.55 17.91 -8.79
CA SER A 125 16.07 18.86 -7.80
C SER A 125 14.96 19.63 -7.09
N SER A 126 13.77 19.74 -7.69
CA SER A 126 12.63 20.46 -7.10
C SER A 126 11.89 19.66 -6.03
N SER A 127 12.08 18.34 -5.98
CA SER A 127 11.47 17.46 -4.98
C SER A 127 12.39 16.28 -4.66
N ASN A 128 12.58 16.03 -3.37
CA ASN A 128 13.32 14.86 -2.87
C ASN A 128 12.57 13.54 -3.08
N ARG A 129 11.31 13.55 -3.54
CA ARG A 129 10.52 12.34 -3.80
C ARG A 129 10.54 11.92 -5.27
N LEU A 130 10.83 12.85 -6.19
CA LEU A 130 10.83 12.56 -7.62
C LEU A 130 12.12 11.83 -8.04
N ILE A 131 11.97 10.93 -9.02
CA ILE A 131 13.07 10.14 -9.57
C ILE A 131 12.81 9.76 -11.02
N ALA A 132 13.84 9.83 -11.86
CA ALA A 132 13.69 9.73 -13.32
C ALA A 132 14.42 8.53 -13.95
N PHE A 133 14.79 7.52 -13.14
CA PHE A 133 15.28 6.25 -13.67
C PHE A 133 14.22 5.15 -13.54
N GLY A 134 14.27 4.22 -14.49
CA GLY A 134 13.25 3.19 -14.71
C GLY A 134 13.00 2.25 -13.53
N GLY A 135 11.85 1.57 -13.59
CA GLY A 135 11.35 0.68 -12.54
C GLY A 135 10.10 1.20 -11.82
N GLY A 136 9.49 2.30 -12.28
CA GLY A 136 8.17 2.74 -11.83
C GLY A 136 7.18 2.88 -12.97
N THR A 137 5.92 2.53 -12.70
CA THR A 137 4.76 2.66 -13.58
C THR A 137 3.51 2.98 -12.76
N PHE A 138 2.35 3.08 -13.39
CA PHE A 138 1.06 3.16 -12.69
C PHE A 138 0.03 2.26 -13.35
N VAL A 139 -0.98 1.86 -12.57
CA VAL A 139 -2.14 1.08 -13.00
C VAL A 139 -3.43 1.80 -12.58
N ASP A 140 -4.39 1.86 -13.49
CA ASP A 140 -5.67 2.53 -13.34
C ASP A 140 -6.82 1.52 -13.43
N PHE A 141 -7.65 1.45 -12.39
CA PHE A 141 -8.84 0.60 -12.30
C PHE A 141 -10.14 1.37 -12.59
N GLY A 142 -10.06 2.48 -13.32
CA GLY A 142 -11.16 3.36 -13.69
C GLY A 142 -11.43 4.45 -12.67
N THR A 143 -11.72 4.06 -11.42
CA THR A 143 -11.99 5.00 -10.32
C THR A 143 -10.78 5.22 -9.41
N GLU A 144 -9.79 4.34 -9.47
CA GLU A 144 -8.62 4.36 -8.60
C GLU A 144 -7.35 4.18 -9.45
N THR A 145 -6.35 5.04 -9.23
CA THR A 145 -5.03 4.91 -9.86
C THR A 145 -4.00 4.64 -8.77
N PHE A 146 -3.10 3.69 -9.03
CA PHE A 146 -2.00 3.35 -8.13
C PHE A 146 -0.67 3.47 -8.84
N GLY A 147 0.30 4.10 -8.18
CA GLY A 147 1.69 4.04 -8.60
C GLY A 147 2.32 2.74 -8.13
N VAL A 148 3.12 2.11 -8.98
CA VAL A 148 3.84 0.87 -8.68
C VAL A 148 5.31 1.12 -8.96
N GLY A 149 6.16 0.82 -7.99
CA GLY A 149 7.61 0.97 -8.10
C GLY A 149 8.32 -0.24 -7.57
N ILE A 150 9.31 -0.70 -8.31
CA ILE A 150 10.22 -1.76 -7.87
C ILE A 150 11.66 -1.32 -7.95
N SER A 151 12.48 -1.89 -7.08
CA SER A 151 13.93 -1.70 -7.12
C SER A 151 14.66 -2.88 -6.53
N GLY A 152 15.78 -3.28 -7.14
CA GLY A 152 16.73 -4.20 -6.50
C GLY A 152 17.88 -4.60 -7.41
N GLY A 153 17.62 -4.71 -8.72
CA GLY A 153 18.64 -4.97 -9.73
C GLY A 153 19.16 -3.71 -10.40
N THR A 154 19.66 -3.87 -11.61
CA THR A 154 19.90 -2.75 -12.53
C THR A 154 18.57 -2.15 -12.99
N THR A 155 18.60 -0.90 -13.47
CA THR A 155 17.40 -0.24 -14.01
C THR A 155 16.73 -1.05 -15.12
N ALA A 156 17.50 -1.69 -15.99
CA ALA A 156 16.96 -2.54 -17.05
C ALA A 156 16.24 -3.78 -16.50
N GLN A 157 16.83 -4.44 -15.50
CA GLN A 157 16.21 -5.61 -14.84
C GLN A 157 14.93 -5.21 -14.10
N ASP A 158 14.94 -4.08 -13.37
CA ASP A 158 13.73 -3.56 -12.72
C ASP A 158 12.62 -3.27 -13.75
N MET A 159 12.95 -2.72 -14.92
CA MET A 159 11.97 -2.48 -15.99
C MET A 159 11.44 -3.78 -16.61
N GLU A 160 12.31 -4.75 -16.86
CA GLU A 160 11.96 -6.05 -17.43
C GLU A 160 11.01 -6.82 -16.50
N MET A 161 11.36 -6.97 -15.23
CA MET A 161 10.51 -7.66 -14.24
C MET A 161 9.14 -6.97 -14.08
N LEU A 162 9.11 -5.64 -14.13
CA LEU A 162 7.86 -4.88 -14.06
C LEU A 162 6.99 -5.09 -15.31
N ALA A 163 7.60 -5.17 -16.48
CA ALA A 163 6.90 -5.45 -17.74
C ALA A 163 6.32 -6.88 -17.75
N ASP A 164 7.09 -7.87 -17.31
CA ASP A 164 6.64 -9.27 -17.22
C ASP A 164 5.48 -9.43 -16.24
N ALA A 165 5.58 -8.81 -15.06
CA ALA A 165 4.50 -8.82 -14.09
C ALA A 165 3.25 -8.11 -14.60
N ARG A 166 3.39 -6.99 -15.34
CA ARG A 166 2.27 -6.30 -15.98
C ARG A 166 1.55 -7.20 -16.99
N ILE A 167 2.30 -7.92 -17.83
CA ILE A 167 1.73 -8.86 -18.81
C ILE A 167 0.98 -9.98 -18.09
N ALA A 168 1.59 -10.56 -17.05
CA ALA A 168 0.99 -11.65 -16.28
C ALA A 168 -0.25 -11.21 -15.47
N PHE A 169 -0.28 -9.97 -14.99
CA PHE A 169 -1.38 -9.46 -14.16
C PHE A 169 -2.68 -9.30 -14.96
N GLY A 170 -2.60 -8.82 -16.20
CA GLY A 170 -3.75 -8.79 -17.13
C GLY A 170 -4.94 -7.90 -16.73
N GLU A 171 -4.86 -7.18 -15.61
CA GLU A 171 -5.91 -6.30 -15.09
C GLU A 171 -5.47 -4.82 -15.10
N GLY A 172 -6.45 -3.91 -15.19
CA GLY A 172 -6.23 -2.47 -15.14
C GLY A 172 -5.64 -1.86 -16.42
N LYS A 173 -5.73 -0.53 -16.52
CA LYS A 173 -5.08 0.25 -17.59
C LYS A 173 -3.75 0.76 -17.08
N TRP A 174 -2.67 0.33 -17.70
CA TRP A 174 -1.32 0.67 -17.32
C TRP A 174 -0.80 1.89 -18.07
N ALA A 175 0.28 2.50 -17.58
CA ALA A 175 1.00 3.54 -18.32
C ALA A 175 1.35 3.04 -19.73
N ASP A 176 1.13 3.88 -20.74
CA ASP A 176 1.53 3.56 -22.11
C ASP A 176 3.03 3.81 -22.26
N PRO A 177 3.84 2.79 -22.62
CA PRO A 177 5.29 2.95 -22.75
C PRO A 177 5.72 3.88 -23.91
N VAL A 178 4.78 4.27 -24.79
CA VAL A 178 5.08 4.99 -26.05
C VAL A 178 4.37 6.35 -26.19
N ASN A 179 3.43 6.72 -25.30
CA ASN A 179 2.49 7.81 -25.62
C ASN A 179 2.23 8.82 -24.49
N SER A 180 3.23 9.15 -23.67
CA SER A 180 3.13 10.20 -22.64
C SER A 180 3.05 11.64 -23.18
N THR A 181 3.12 11.84 -24.51
CA THR A 181 3.09 13.16 -25.17
C THR A 181 1.86 13.46 -26.01
N ARG A 182 0.91 12.53 -26.20
CA ARG A 182 -0.37 12.85 -26.87
C ARG A 182 -1.45 13.17 -25.84
N SER A 183 -1.50 14.44 -25.44
CA SER A 183 -2.71 15.03 -24.88
C SER A 183 -3.81 15.00 -25.93
N GLU A 184 -4.64 13.96 -25.96
CA GLU A 184 -5.94 14.07 -26.64
C GLU A 184 -6.81 15.07 -25.84
N PRO A 185 -7.41 16.07 -26.49
CA PRO A 185 -8.36 16.94 -25.83
C PRO A 185 -9.57 16.10 -25.42
N ARG A 186 -9.85 16.04 -24.10
CA ARG A 186 -11.14 15.54 -23.60
C ARG A 186 -12.23 16.40 -24.25
N ARG A 187 -12.99 15.80 -25.16
CA ARG A 187 -14.23 16.38 -25.72
C ARG A 187 -15.34 16.34 -24.69
#